data_AF-A0A9W7ACC2-F1
#
_entry.id   AF-A0A9W7ACC2-F1
#
_cell.length_a   1.000
_cell.length_b   1.000
_cell.length_c   1.000
_cell.angle_alpha   90.00
_cell.angle_beta   90.00
_cell.angle_gamma   90.00
#
_symmetry.space_group_name_H-M   'P 1'
#
loop_
_entity.id
_entity.type
_entity.pdbx_description
1 polymer ?
#
loop_
_entity_poly.entity_id
_entity_poly.type
_entity_poly.pdbx_seq_one_letter_code
_entity_poly.pdbx_strand_id
1 'polypeptide(L)'
;MTKGNSTDDLFKGMRLTPEPKSGNLSPKRPLVDPPPTQSPRPMDQIRMAMAEDAKEQKSVASRSLFNPEGTVASTQSMMAARVDYVCEQQIYYTKKIEAEKRRLADTDKRILRAKTAILQRRKQIAAASKERVLASAAVRNLSKLENKLNLLMVKNNLTEKANIQAKKHIDNLRMEKAQQLRATEKLERELRARKTKITALVTETQTMQDKKDRTLREIEVMKQKILDELDANNAEYQALKQELSINQMGAHTSSPSPAKSSPAKVASDKLKKKKEGEKKEGTEGTLSTEEEEHMISNINKAYWAIAKKKMDIQKQADKIAELVDDFKYLSEQTGVTSVETLIPLLLNSEEENFRLFDVTNEYNKELETMEVEKGEIRHKINEYMKIESKQNEGKTKIKRELEMQIENAKSQAAKCDTKYNIDLEIIRGIAPSVTNIFNKVGCDDEGLSSQLLTAGVTDRSIMGYMAVIERRIGEIVQVHNTTQKHGIISHFEGLVEDPTRPATPTFDAKGKRIAALQQPTLPSHTDFDEMDDADEEGGGDEQIEPMQISKLHDMVARDTRASRLGGGGRSKLSIGFKGKASNASLRGKGSRRSLKHL
;
A
#
# COMPACT_ATOMS: atom_id res chain seq x y z
N MET A 1 -1.23 44.42 26.37
CA MET A 1 0.19 44.20 26.03
C MET A 1 0.36 42.70 25.81
N THR A 2 0.07 42.17 24.61
CA THR A 2 1.00 41.92 23.48
C THR A 2 2.19 41.06 23.87
N LYS A 3 2.59 39.94 23.23
CA LYS A 3 2.23 39.10 22.06
C LYS A 3 2.96 37.75 22.36
N GLY A 4 2.46 36.55 22.06
CA GLY A 4 2.39 35.97 20.72
C GLY A 4 3.78 35.62 20.17
N ASN A 5 4.38 34.49 20.56
CA ASN A 5 5.63 34.00 19.95
C ASN A 5 5.33 32.90 18.92
N SER A 6 5.42 33.35 17.67
CA SER A 6 5.27 32.60 16.43
C SER A 6 6.46 31.66 16.19
N THR A 7 6.13 30.54 15.55
CA THR A 7 7.01 29.49 15.03
C THR A 7 7.75 29.95 13.78
N ASP A 8 8.72 30.86 13.88
CA ASP A 8 9.51 31.32 12.71
C ASP A 8 11.04 31.39 12.92
N ASP A 9 11.57 30.98 14.08
CA ASP A 9 13.00 31.12 14.41
C ASP A 9 13.82 29.83 14.23
N LEU A 10 13.76 29.19 13.05
CA LEU A 10 14.60 28.00 12.78
C LEU A 10 15.37 27.99 11.46
N PHE A 11 15.45 29.12 10.74
CA PHE A 11 16.38 29.26 9.62
C PHE A 11 17.01 30.65 9.56
N LYS A 12 17.98 30.91 10.43
CA LYS A 12 18.82 32.11 10.36
C LYS A 12 20.28 31.76 10.66
N GLY A 13 21.00 31.33 9.63
CA GLY A 13 22.45 31.13 9.74
C GLY A 13 23.08 30.29 8.63
N MET A 14 23.13 30.78 7.39
CA MET A 14 24.32 30.62 6.54
C MET A 14 24.30 31.65 5.40
N ARG A 15 25.50 32.12 5.10
CA ARG A 15 25.85 33.43 4.55
C ARG A 15 26.09 33.38 3.04
N LEU A 16 25.80 34.52 2.41
CA LEU A 16 26.59 35.25 1.38
C LEU A 16 26.89 34.56 0.02
N THR A 17 26.14 34.98 -1.00
CA THR A 17 26.68 35.36 -2.33
C THR A 17 25.83 36.50 -2.94
N PRO A 18 26.41 37.46 -3.68
CA PRO A 18 25.74 38.70 -4.10
C PRO A 18 24.93 38.55 -5.39
N GLU A 19 23.83 39.30 -5.48
CA GLU A 19 23.07 39.51 -6.73
C GLU A 19 23.78 40.50 -7.67
N PRO A 20 23.70 40.31 -9.01
CA PRO A 20 24.15 41.29 -9.97
C PRO A 20 23.04 42.26 -10.39
N LYS A 21 23.42 43.54 -10.47
CA LYS A 21 22.60 44.68 -10.90
C LYS A 21 22.19 44.57 -12.37
N SER A 22 20.96 44.96 -12.65
CA SER A 22 20.42 45.24 -13.97
C SER A 22 21.11 46.48 -14.58
N GLY A 23 21.81 46.25 -15.70
CA GLY A 23 22.44 47.28 -16.53
C GLY A 23 21.97 47.13 -17.96
N ASN A 24 21.23 48.12 -18.43
CA ASN A 24 20.63 48.22 -19.74
C ASN A 24 21.71 48.55 -20.80
N LEU A 25 22.07 47.62 -21.69
CA LEU A 25 22.84 47.91 -22.91
C LEU A 25 22.42 46.96 -24.06
N SER A 26 22.21 47.59 -25.20
CA SER A 26 21.63 47.12 -26.47
C SER A 26 22.27 45.85 -27.06
N PRO A 27 21.52 45.03 -27.82
CA PRO A 27 22.09 43.89 -28.53
C PRO A 27 22.92 44.34 -29.73
N LYS A 28 24.25 44.29 -29.61
CA LYS A 28 25.16 44.25 -30.76
C LYS A 28 24.98 42.93 -31.50
N ARG A 29 24.73 43.02 -32.81
CA ARG A 29 24.70 41.89 -33.76
C ARG A 29 25.94 41.00 -33.60
N PRO A 30 25.81 39.66 -33.68
CA PRO A 30 26.96 38.82 -33.93
C PRO A 30 27.47 39.13 -35.34
N LEU A 31 28.76 39.45 -35.42
CA LEU A 31 29.51 39.59 -36.66
C LEU A 31 29.42 38.24 -37.38
N VAL A 32 28.82 38.25 -38.56
CA VAL A 32 28.82 37.12 -39.48
C VAL A 32 30.24 36.99 -40.00
N ASP A 33 30.94 35.92 -39.62
CA ASP A 33 32.19 35.55 -40.27
C ASP A 33 31.89 35.31 -41.77
N PRO A 34 32.67 35.90 -42.69
CA PRO A 34 32.49 35.68 -44.11
C PRO A 34 32.73 34.19 -44.44
N PRO A 35 32.01 33.62 -45.42
CA PRO A 35 32.22 32.24 -45.82
C PRO A 35 33.68 32.04 -46.26
N PRO A 36 34.28 30.87 -46.00
CA PRO A 36 35.64 30.61 -46.44
C PRO A 36 35.70 30.78 -47.96
N THR A 37 36.57 31.68 -48.40
CA THR A 37 36.95 31.82 -49.80
C THR A 37 37.31 30.44 -50.33
N GLN A 38 36.49 29.93 -51.25
CA GLN A 38 36.76 28.68 -51.93
C GLN A 38 38.06 28.86 -52.72
N SER A 39 39.17 28.39 -52.16
CA SER A 39 40.36 28.09 -52.95
C SER A 39 39.91 27.15 -54.08
N PRO A 40 40.26 27.41 -55.35
CA PRO A 40 39.77 26.64 -56.49
C PRO A 40 40.07 25.15 -56.26
N ARG A 41 39.08 24.29 -56.56
CA ARG A 41 39.14 22.86 -56.26
C ARG A 41 40.42 22.28 -56.87
N PRO A 42 41.10 21.32 -56.21
CA PRO A 42 42.34 20.74 -56.72
C PRO A 42 42.24 20.24 -58.17
N MET A 43 41.05 19.79 -58.58
CA MET A 43 40.76 19.33 -59.95
C MET A 43 40.80 20.44 -61.01
N ASP A 44 40.45 21.68 -60.64
CA ASP A 44 40.47 22.82 -61.55
C ASP A 44 41.90 23.34 -61.75
N GLN A 45 42.74 23.26 -60.72
CA GLN A 45 44.17 23.56 -60.82
C GLN A 45 44.92 22.51 -61.67
N ILE A 46 44.54 21.23 -61.56
CA ILE A 46 45.09 20.16 -62.39
C ILE A 46 44.67 20.33 -63.86
N ARG A 47 43.43 20.78 -64.14
CA ARG A 47 42.97 21.07 -65.51
C ARG A 47 43.72 22.24 -66.15
N MET A 48 43.99 23.33 -65.43
CA MET A 48 44.79 24.43 -65.97
C MET A 48 46.23 24.01 -66.25
N ALA A 49 46.87 23.25 -65.35
CA ALA A 49 48.23 22.74 -65.56
C ALA A 49 48.32 21.77 -66.77
N MET A 50 47.33 20.90 -66.97
CA MET A 50 47.29 20.03 -68.16
C MET A 50 47.04 20.80 -69.47
N ALA A 51 46.29 21.91 -69.42
CA ALA A 51 46.06 22.76 -70.59
C ALA A 51 47.31 23.59 -70.97
N GLU A 52 48.15 23.92 -69.99
CA GLU A 52 49.41 24.63 -70.16
C GLU A 52 50.51 23.69 -70.71
N ASP A 53 50.65 22.48 -70.14
CA ASP A 53 51.53 21.42 -70.65
C ASP A 53 51.15 21.01 -72.11
N ALA A 54 49.86 21.01 -72.46
CA ALA A 54 49.38 20.74 -73.83
C ALA A 54 49.68 21.88 -74.82
N LYS A 55 49.79 23.13 -74.34
CA LYS A 55 50.20 24.29 -75.15
C LYS A 55 51.71 24.28 -75.42
N GLU A 56 52.53 23.90 -74.44
CA GLU A 56 53.98 23.74 -74.63
C GLU A 56 54.32 22.57 -75.56
N GLN A 57 53.60 21.44 -75.48
CA GLN A 57 53.81 20.33 -76.42
C GLN A 57 53.49 20.71 -77.88
N LYS A 58 52.50 21.58 -78.10
CA LYS A 58 52.16 22.11 -79.44
C LYS A 58 53.20 23.11 -79.97
N SER A 59 53.87 23.88 -79.11
CA SER A 59 54.91 24.83 -79.54
C SER A 59 56.27 24.17 -79.80
N VAL A 60 56.54 23.04 -79.15
CA VAL A 60 57.75 22.23 -79.41
C VAL A 60 57.61 21.42 -80.70
N ALA A 61 56.42 20.88 -80.99
CA ALA A 61 56.17 20.12 -82.23
C ALA A 61 56.35 20.98 -83.51
N SER A 62 55.99 22.27 -83.46
CA SER A 62 56.13 23.19 -84.60
C SER A 62 57.56 23.65 -84.89
N ARG A 63 58.52 23.36 -84.00
CA ARG A 63 59.94 23.72 -84.18
C ARG A 63 60.79 22.60 -84.80
N SER A 64 60.21 21.41 -85.05
CA SER A 64 60.95 20.20 -85.49
C SER A 64 60.96 19.94 -87.01
N LEU A 65 60.36 20.80 -87.83
CA LEU A 65 60.40 20.67 -89.29
C LEU A 65 61.41 21.65 -89.89
N PHE A 66 62.66 21.19 -90.10
CA PHE A 66 63.66 21.92 -90.88
C PHE A 66 64.43 20.97 -91.81
N ASN A 67 64.50 21.36 -93.10
CA ASN A 67 65.06 20.60 -94.23
C ASN A 67 66.55 20.24 -94.06
N PRO A 68 67.03 19.08 -94.54
CA PRO A 68 68.43 18.68 -94.41
C PRO A 68 69.18 18.82 -95.75
N GLU A 69 69.97 19.88 -95.94
CA GLU A 69 71.12 19.86 -96.85
C GLU A 69 72.24 20.76 -96.31
N GLY A 70 73.43 20.17 -96.06
CA GLY A 70 74.67 20.92 -95.85
C GLY A 70 75.61 20.35 -94.78
N THR A 71 76.70 19.70 -95.22
CA THR A 71 78.05 19.61 -94.61
C THR A 71 78.23 19.10 -93.17
N VAL A 72 79.23 18.21 -92.97
CA VAL A 72 79.54 17.46 -91.74
C VAL A 72 79.86 18.34 -90.50
N ALA A 73 80.20 19.63 -90.67
CA ALA A 73 80.28 20.60 -89.57
C ALA A 73 78.90 21.03 -89.02
N SER A 74 77.87 21.03 -89.87
CA SER A 74 76.47 21.31 -89.52
C SER A 74 75.84 20.17 -88.73
N THR A 75 76.17 18.91 -89.05
CA THR A 75 75.68 17.76 -88.29
C THR A 75 76.21 17.73 -86.87
N GLN A 76 77.46 18.17 -86.65
CA GLN A 76 78.06 18.26 -85.32
C GLN A 76 77.44 19.42 -84.50
N SER A 77 77.15 20.55 -85.15
CA SER A 77 76.40 21.67 -84.56
C SER A 77 74.94 21.31 -84.22
N MET A 78 74.25 20.57 -85.10
CA MET A 78 72.90 20.06 -84.85
C MET A 78 72.87 19.00 -83.74
N MET A 79 73.90 18.17 -83.64
CA MET A 79 74.05 17.21 -82.54
C MET A 79 74.29 17.93 -81.21
N ALA A 80 75.13 18.97 -81.20
CA ALA A 80 75.34 19.83 -80.02
C ALA A 80 74.03 20.52 -79.58
N ALA A 81 73.29 21.13 -80.50
CA ALA A 81 72.00 21.76 -80.20
C ALA A 81 70.94 20.75 -79.69
N ARG A 82 70.96 19.51 -80.18
CA ARG A 82 70.10 18.44 -79.70
C ARG A 82 70.51 17.95 -78.30
N VAL A 83 71.81 17.87 -78.03
CA VAL A 83 72.35 17.55 -76.70
C VAL A 83 71.97 18.65 -75.71
N ASP A 84 72.13 19.93 -76.07
CA ASP A 84 71.73 21.07 -75.24
C ASP A 84 70.23 21.05 -74.93
N TYR A 85 69.38 20.79 -75.93
CA TYR A 85 67.94 20.62 -75.73
C TYR A 85 67.60 19.47 -74.78
N VAL A 86 68.27 18.32 -74.91
CA VAL A 86 68.08 17.18 -74.00
C VAL A 86 68.57 17.52 -72.59
N CYS A 87 69.69 18.23 -72.44
CA CYS A 87 70.18 18.72 -71.16
C CYS A 87 69.20 19.71 -70.52
N GLU A 88 68.64 20.65 -71.27
CA GLU A 88 67.60 21.57 -70.80
C GLU A 88 66.33 20.83 -70.36
N GLN A 89 65.87 19.84 -71.14
CA GLN A 89 64.74 18.98 -70.77
C GLN A 89 65.04 18.18 -69.50
N GLN A 90 66.25 17.62 -69.38
CA GLN A 90 66.68 16.90 -68.17
C GLN A 90 66.67 17.83 -66.95
N ILE A 91 67.18 19.06 -67.08
CA ILE A 91 67.16 20.06 -66.00
C ILE A 91 65.71 20.43 -65.63
N TYR A 92 64.83 20.62 -66.62
CA TYR A 92 63.42 20.93 -66.40
C TYR A 92 62.69 19.81 -65.64
N TYR A 93 62.79 18.56 -66.10
CA TYR A 93 62.17 17.42 -65.43
C TYR A 93 62.77 17.16 -64.05
N THR A 94 64.08 17.37 -63.87
CA THR A 94 64.73 17.26 -62.55
C THR A 94 64.14 18.29 -61.58
N LYS A 95 63.98 19.55 -62.01
CA LYS A 95 63.34 20.60 -61.20
C LYS A 95 61.86 20.29 -60.89
N LYS A 96 61.10 19.76 -61.87
CA LYS A 96 59.68 19.36 -61.69
C LYS A 96 59.56 18.20 -60.69
N ILE A 97 60.44 17.20 -60.78
CA ILE A 97 60.50 16.08 -59.82
C ILE A 97 60.86 16.59 -58.43
N GLU A 98 61.83 17.48 -58.28
CA GLU A 98 62.18 18.07 -56.99
C GLU A 98 61.02 18.89 -56.38
N ALA A 99 60.32 19.68 -57.20
CA ALA A 99 59.16 20.44 -56.76
C ALA A 99 58.03 19.53 -56.26
N GLU A 100 57.73 18.45 -56.98
CA GLU A 100 56.73 17.46 -56.55
C GLU A 100 57.18 16.67 -55.32
N LYS A 101 58.47 16.35 -55.18
CA LYS A 101 59.02 15.76 -53.95
C LYS A 101 58.83 16.68 -52.73
N ARG A 102 59.05 17.98 -52.88
CA ARG A 102 58.79 18.96 -51.80
C ARG A 102 57.29 19.03 -51.46
N ARG A 103 56.43 19.04 -52.48
CA ARG A 103 54.97 19.03 -52.30
C ARG A 103 54.48 17.79 -51.57
N LEU A 104 55.01 16.61 -51.94
CA LEU A 104 54.68 15.34 -51.31
C LEU A 104 55.10 15.31 -49.83
N ALA A 105 56.31 15.78 -49.52
CA ALA A 105 56.79 15.90 -48.14
C ALA A 105 55.91 16.84 -47.29
N ASP A 106 55.42 17.93 -47.86
CA ASP A 106 54.52 18.85 -47.17
C ASP A 106 53.12 18.26 -46.97
N THR A 107 52.60 17.50 -47.93
CA THR A 107 51.35 16.75 -47.74
C THR A 107 51.49 15.66 -46.70
N ASP A 108 52.61 14.95 -46.65
CA ASP A 108 52.87 13.92 -45.63
C ASP A 108 52.93 14.52 -44.23
N LYS A 109 53.58 15.68 -44.07
CA LYS A 109 53.56 16.43 -42.80
C LYS A 109 52.12 16.82 -42.40
N ARG A 110 51.28 17.25 -43.34
CA ARG A 110 49.88 17.58 -43.08
C ARG A 110 49.07 16.35 -42.67
N ILE A 111 49.26 15.22 -43.36
CA ILE A 111 48.63 13.95 -43.03
C ILE A 111 49.05 13.50 -41.62
N LEU A 112 50.34 13.62 -41.28
CA LEU A 112 50.83 13.25 -39.95
C LEU A 112 50.19 14.10 -38.85
N ARG A 113 50.14 15.43 -39.04
CA ARG A 113 49.46 16.35 -38.11
C ARG A 113 47.97 16.02 -37.95
N ALA A 114 47.29 15.68 -39.05
CA ALA A 114 45.90 15.27 -39.02
C ALA A 114 45.71 13.94 -38.27
N LYS A 115 46.56 12.95 -38.51
CA LYS A 115 46.55 11.66 -37.79
C LYS A 115 46.76 11.85 -36.30
N THR A 116 47.73 12.66 -35.89
CA THR A 116 47.97 12.95 -34.46
C THR A 116 46.78 13.67 -33.81
N ALA A 117 46.16 14.63 -34.52
CA ALA A 117 44.98 15.33 -34.02
C ALA A 117 43.77 14.39 -33.88
N ILE A 118 43.56 13.45 -34.82
CA ILE A 118 42.51 12.44 -34.74
C ILE A 118 42.75 11.51 -33.55
N LEU A 119 43.99 11.05 -33.32
CA LEU A 119 44.32 10.20 -32.17
C LEU A 119 44.08 10.92 -30.84
N GLN A 120 44.46 12.19 -30.72
CA GLN A 120 44.19 12.99 -29.53
C GLN A 120 42.69 13.15 -29.28
N ARG A 121 41.90 13.46 -30.31
CA ARG A 121 40.43 13.54 -30.20
C ARG A 121 39.81 12.21 -29.81
N ARG A 122 40.25 11.09 -30.39
CA ARG A 122 39.79 9.74 -30.00
C ARG A 122 40.09 9.45 -28.54
N LYS A 123 41.28 9.81 -28.05
CA LYS A 123 41.65 9.65 -26.64
C LYS A 123 40.76 10.49 -25.71
N GLN A 124 40.45 11.73 -26.09
CA GLN A 124 39.53 12.59 -25.33
C GLN A 124 38.10 12.04 -25.32
N ILE A 125 37.59 11.57 -26.46
CA ILE A 125 36.25 10.95 -26.55
C ILE A 125 36.19 9.67 -25.70
N ALA A 126 37.22 8.84 -25.74
CA ALA A 126 37.31 7.64 -24.91
C ALA A 126 37.34 7.98 -23.41
N ALA A 127 38.10 9.00 -23.01
CA ALA A 127 38.14 9.48 -21.63
C ALA A 127 36.78 10.02 -21.17
N ALA A 128 36.13 10.87 -21.98
CA ALA A 128 34.80 11.42 -21.70
C ALA A 128 33.72 10.31 -21.64
N SER A 129 33.83 9.30 -22.51
CA SER A 129 32.94 8.12 -22.48
C SER A 129 33.10 7.33 -21.19
N LYS A 130 34.35 7.06 -20.77
CA LYS A 130 34.64 6.37 -19.50
C LYS A 130 34.10 7.15 -18.30
N GLU A 131 34.29 8.46 -18.27
CA GLU A 131 33.75 9.34 -17.22
C GLU A 131 32.21 9.30 -17.19
N ARG A 132 31.55 9.35 -18.34
CA ARG A 132 30.08 9.23 -18.44
C ARG A 132 29.57 7.89 -17.92
N VAL A 133 30.27 6.79 -18.21
CA VAL A 133 29.92 5.45 -17.70
C VAL A 133 30.08 5.39 -16.18
N LEU A 134 31.17 5.93 -15.63
CA LEU A 134 31.41 6.01 -14.19
C LEU A 134 30.37 6.89 -13.49
N ALA A 135 30.04 8.05 -14.05
CA ALA A 135 29.00 8.94 -13.53
C ALA A 135 27.62 8.26 -13.54
N SER A 136 27.27 7.55 -14.63
CA SER A 136 26.03 6.77 -14.70
C SER A 136 26.00 5.62 -13.68
N ALA A 137 27.13 4.94 -13.44
CA ALA A 137 27.24 3.93 -12.40
C ALA A 137 27.07 4.53 -11.00
N ALA A 138 27.66 5.70 -10.73
CA ALA A 138 27.50 6.43 -9.47
C ALA A 138 26.04 6.83 -9.22
N VAL A 139 25.34 7.37 -10.23
CA VAL A 139 23.91 7.71 -10.14
C VAL A 139 23.05 6.48 -9.86
N ARG A 140 23.32 5.34 -10.52
CA ARG A 140 22.61 4.08 -10.24
C ARG A 140 22.86 3.59 -8.81
N ASN A 141 24.08 3.70 -8.31
CA ASN A 141 24.40 3.34 -6.93
C ASN A 141 23.74 4.27 -5.91
N LEU A 142 23.70 5.57 -6.20
CA LEU A 142 23.00 6.57 -5.40
C LEU A 142 21.50 6.24 -5.32
N SER A 143 20.85 5.97 -6.44
CA SER A 143 19.44 5.55 -6.46
C SER A 143 19.18 4.25 -5.67
N LYS A 144 20.08 3.26 -5.74
CA LYS A 144 19.98 2.04 -4.91
C LYS A 144 20.10 2.34 -3.42
N LEU A 145 21.02 3.21 -3.03
CA LEU A 145 21.20 3.63 -1.63
C LEU A 145 20.00 4.43 -1.12
N GLU A 146 19.45 5.34 -1.93
CA GLU A 146 18.23 6.08 -1.63
C GLU A 146 17.03 5.15 -1.47
N ASN A 147 16.85 4.17 -2.35
CA ASN A 147 15.79 3.18 -2.23
C ASN A 147 15.94 2.34 -0.96
N LYS A 148 17.18 1.95 -0.61
CA LYS A 148 17.47 1.24 0.64
C LYS A 148 17.19 2.10 1.86
N LEU A 149 17.53 3.39 1.83
CA LEU A 149 17.25 4.34 2.90
C LEU A 149 15.74 4.53 3.07
N ASN A 150 15.00 4.74 1.98
CA ASN A 150 13.54 4.87 2.01
C ASN A 150 12.88 3.62 2.59
N LEU A 151 13.35 2.43 2.20
CA LEU A 151 12.85 1.17 2.75
C LEU A 151 13.14 1.06 4.25
N LEU A 152 14.34 1.44 4.69
CA LEU A 152 14.69 1.47 6.11
C LEU A 152 13.89 2.51 6.89
N MET A 153 13.60 3.68 6.33
CA MET A 153 12.74 4.68 6.94
C MET A 153 11.31 4.15 7.12
N VAL A 154 10.73 3.53 6.08
CA VAL A 154 9.40 2.91 6.18
C VAL A 154 9.39 1.81 7.25
N LYS A 155 10.42 0.95 7.28
CA LYS A 155 10.57 -0.08 8.30
C LYS A 155 10.67 0.53 9.70
N ASN A 156 11.46 1.59 9.87
CA ASN A 156 11.61 2.28 11.14
C ASN A 156 10.28 2.87 11.63
N ASN A 157 9.55 3.55 10.76
CA ASN A 157 8.23 4.12 11.08
C ASN A 157 7.22 3.01 11.44
N LEU A 158 7.26 1.87 10.75
CA LEU A 158 6.42 0.71 11.06
C LEU A 158 6.76 0.15 12.45
N THR A 159 8.05 -0.02 12.76
CA THR A 159 8.50 -0.50 14.07
C THR A 159 8.18 0.50 15.18
N GLU A 160 8.28 1.79 14.91
CA GLU A 160 7.91 2.84 15.86
C GLU A 160 6.41 2.81 16.15
N LYS A 161 5.57 2.67 15.12
CA LYS A 161 4.12 2.49 15.29
C LYS A 161 3.80 1.23 16.12
N ALA A 162 4.46 0.11 15.84
CA ALA A 162 4.30 -1.12 16.61
C ALA A 162 4.74 -0.93 18.08
N ASN A 163 5.82 -0.20 18.33
CA ASN A 163 6.30 0.11 19.67
C ASN A 163 5.33 1.04 20.42
N ILE A 164 4.76 2.05 19.74
CA ILE A 164 3.71 2.90 20.32
C ILE A 164 2.47 2.07 20.69
N GLN A 165 2.05 1.15 19.83
CA GLN A 165 0.93 0.25 20.12
C GLN A 165 1.23 -0.68 21.30
N ALA A 166 2.43 -1.25 21.37
CA ALA A 166 2.86 -2.08 22.48
C ALA A 166 2.91 -1.30 23.80
N LYS A 167 3.40 -0.05 23.78
CA LYS A 167 3.39 0.84 24.95
C LYS A 167 1.96 1.11 25.43
N LYS A 168 1.05 1.45 24.53
CA LYS A 168 -0.38 1.62 24.87
C LYS A 168 -0.98 0.35 25.48
N HIS A 169 -0.65 -0.82 24.94
CA HIS A 169 -1.11 -2.08 25.49
C HIS A 169 -0.54 -2.34 26.90
N ILE A 170 0.74 -2.07 27.13
CA ILE A 170 1.37 -2.16 28.45
C ILE A 170 0.71 -1.21 29.44
N ASP A 171 0.42 0.03 29.05
CA ASP A 171 -0.22 1.01 29.93
C ASP A 171 -1.66 0.60 30.28
N ASN A 172 -2.42 0.05 29.32
CA ASN A 172 -3.73 -0.53 29.60
C ASN A 172 -3.65 -1.68 30.60
N LEU A 173 -2.72 -2.62 30.40
CA LEU A 173 -2.51 -3.74 31.34
C LEU A 173 -2.07 -3.26 32.74
N ARG A 174 -1.28 -2.18 32.81
CA ARG A 174 -0.89 -1.56 34.08
C ARG A 174 -2.09 -0.92 34.79
N MET A 175 -2.96 -0.24 34.05
CA MET A 175 -4.20 0.33 34.59
C MET A 175 -5.12 -0.78 35.12
N GLU A 176 -5.31 -1.85 34.34
CA GLU A 176 -6.12 -3.01 34.74
C GLU A 176 -5.54 -3.67 36.00
N LYS A 177 -4.22 -3.92 36.05
CA LYS A 177 -3.55 -4.46 37.23
C LYS A 177 -3.70 -3.54 38.45
N ALA A 178 -3.62 -2.23 38.28
CA ALA A 178 -3.84 -1.29 39.37
C ALA A 178 -5.29 -1.33 39.89
N GLN A 179 -6.27 -1.47 39.00
CA GLN A 179 -7.67 -1.67 39.38
C GLN A 179 -7.89 -2.99 40.12
N GLN A 180 -7.29 -4.07 39.63
CA GLN A 180 -7.32 -5.39 40.29
C GLN A 180 -6.72 -5.31 41.69
N LEU A 181 -5.56 -4.67 41.85
CA LEU A 181 -4.93 -4.49 43.17
C LEU A 181 -5.84 -3.72 44.13
N ARG A 182 -6.45 -2.62 43.70
CA ARG A 182 -7.42 -1.86 44.51
C ARG A 182 -8.62 -2.71 44.93
N ALA A 183 -9.15 -3.55 44.03
CA ALA A 183 -10.24 -4.47 44.35
C ALA A 183 -9.80 -5.53 45.36
N THR A 184 -8.62 -6.12 45.19
CA THR A 184 -8.09 -7.11 46.14
C THR A 184 -7.87 -6.51 47.53
N GLU A 185 -7.29 -5.30 47.63
CA GLU A 185 -7.13 -4.62 48.92
C GLU A 185 -8.46 -4.34 49.60
N LYS A 186 -9.51 -3.97 48.82
CA LYS A 186 -10.86 -3.78 49.37
C LYS A 186 -11.42 -5.08 49.92
N LEU A 187 -11.33 -6.17 49.15
CA LEU A 187 -11.78 -7.49 49.58
C LEU A 187 -11.02 -7.98 50.81
N GLU A 188 -9.70 -7.75 50.88
CA GLU A 188 -8.92 -8.09 52.07
C GLU A 188 -9.32 -7.26 53.30
N ARG A 189 -9.61 -5.96 53.13
CA ARG A 189 -10.12 -5.10 54.22
C ARG A 189 -11.47 -5.60 54.72
N GLU A 190 -12.39 -5.94 53.82
CA GLU A 190 -13.68 -6.52 54.18
C GLU A 190 -13.53 -7.88 54.89
N LEU A 191 -12.62 -8.73 54.42
CA LEU A 191 -12.33 -10.03 55.03
C LEU A 191 -11.75 -9.86 56.44
N ARG A 192 -10.82 -8.91 56.63
CA ARG A 192 -10.30 -8.57 57.97
C ARG A 192 -11.42 -8.07 58.89
N ALA A 193 -12.30 -7.18 58.40
CA ALA A 193 -13.44 -6.67 59.18
C ALA A 193 -14.47 -7.77 59.53
N ARG A 194 -14.72 -8.73 58.64
CA ARG A 194 -15.56 -9.89 58.94
C ARG A 194 -14.91 -10.80 59.97
N LYS A 195 -13.59 -11.03 59.87
CA LYS A 195 -12.84 -11.83 60.84
C LYS A 195 -12.89 -11.22 62.23
N THR A 196 -12.74 -9.90 62.36
CA THR A 196 -12.86 -9.21 63.66
C THR A 196 -14.27 -9.29 64.24
N LYS A 197 -15.32 -9.19 63.42
CA LYS A 197 -16.71 -9.42 63.85
C LYS A 197 -16.94 -10.85 64.34
N ILE A 198 -16.41 -11.85 63.63
CA ILE A 198 -16.50 -13.26 64.06
C ILE A 198 -15.78 -13.45 65.40
N THR A 199 -14.58 -12.91 65.57
CA THR A 199 -13.87 -13.01 66.87
C THR A 199 -14.64 -12.32 67.98
N ALA A 200 -15.27 -11.18 67.72
CA ALA A 200 -16.12 -10.48 68.71
C ALA A 200 -17.34 -11.33 69.11
N LEU A 201 -18.07 -11.90 68.15
CA LEU A 201 -19.19 -12.80 68.42
C LEU A 201 -18.76 -14.06 69.19
N VAL A 202 -17.59 -14.62 68.88
CA VAL A 202 -17.04 -15.76 69.63
C VAL A 202 -16.73 -15.35 71.07
N THR A 203 -16.10 -14.19 71.30
CA THR A 203 -15.86 -13.71 72.67
C THR A 203 -17.15 -13.43 73.43
N GLU A 204 -18.14 -12.83 72.78
CA GLU A 204 -19.46 -12.58 73.37
C GLU A 204 -20.15 -13.90 73.74
N THR A 205 -20.15 -14.87 72.82
CA THR A 205 -20.69 -16.22 73.06
C THR A 205 -19.97 -16.91 74.23
N GLN A 206 -18.64 -16.78 74.33
CA GLN A 206 -17.88 -17.31 75.46
C GLN A 206 -18.29 -16.64 76.78
N THR A 207 -18.46 -15.31 76.82
CA THR A 207 -18.92 -14.64 78.04
C THR A 207 -20.33 -15.05 78.46
N MET A 208 -21.22 -15.30 77.50
CA MET A 208 -22.58 -15.78 77.78
C MET A 208 -22.57 -17.22 78.31
N GLN A 209 -21.70 -18.07 77.76
CA GLN A 209 -21.49 -19.42 78.27
C GLN A 209 -20.90 -19.38 79.69
N ASP A 210 -19.90 -18.54 79.96
CA ASP A 210 -19.32 -18.40 81.30
C ASP A 210 -20.36 -17.90 82.33
N LYS A 211 -21.26 -16.98 81.93
CA LYS A 211 -22.39 -16.54 82.77
C LYS A 211 -23.37 -17.69 83.03
N LYS A 212 -23.72 -18.47 82.00
CA LYS A 212 -24.58 -19.66 82.15
C LYS A 212 -23.97 -20.67 83.12
N ASP A 213 -22.67 -20.91 83.02
CA ASP A 213 -21.98 -21.86 83.90
C ASP A 213 -21.90 -21.34 85.34
N ARG A 214 -21.83 -20.02 85.56
CA ARG A 214 -21.95 -19.42 86.91
C ARG A 214 -23.34 -19.60 87.49
N THR A 215 -24.39 -19.30 86.74
CA THR A 215 -25.77 -19.46 87.24
C THR A 215 -26.10 -20.92 87.49
N LEU A 216 -25.62 -21.85 86.66
CA LEU A 216 -25.75 -23.29 86.90
C LEU A 216 -25.05 -23.71 88.20
N ARG A 217 -23.84 -23.20 88.49
CA ARG A 217 -23.17 -23.46 89.78
C ARG A 217 -23.94 -22.89 90.97
N GLU A 218 -24.48 -21.67 90.85
CA GLU A 218 -25.30 -21.06 91.90
C GLU A 218 -26.59 -21.85 92.16
N ILE A 219 -27.24 -22.33 91.10
CA ILE A 219 -28.40 -23.23 91.20
C ILE A 219 -28.01 -24.52 91.92
N GLU A 220 -26.86 -25.12 91.58
CA GLU A 220 -26.39 -26.34 92.23
C GLU A 220 -26.11 -26.13 93.73
N VAL A 221 -25.49 -25.02 94.10
CA VAL A 221 -25.28 -24.65 95.51
C VAL A 221 -26.60 -24.42 96.25
N MET A 222 -27.58 -23.75 95.62
CA MET A 222 -28.90 -23.55 96.22
C MET A 222 -29.65 -24.88 96.40
N LYS A 223 -29.57 -25.79 95.42
CA LYS A 223 -30.12 -27.14 95.55
C LYS A 223 -29.50 -27.89 96.72
N GLN A 224 -28.18 -27.82 96.89
CA GLN A 224 -27.51 -28.47 98.02
C GLN A 224 -27.97 -27.88 99.36
N LYS A 225 -28.08 -26.56 99.48
CA LYS A 225 -28.62 -25.91 100.70
C LYS A 225 -30.05 -26.36 101.01
N ILE A 226 -30.91 -26.46 100.00
CA ILE A 226 -32.30 -26.93 100.18
C ILE A 226 -32.31 -28.39 100.68
N LEU A 227 -31.43 -29.24 100.16
CA LEU A 227 -31.30 -30.63 100.65
C LEU A 227 -30.82 -30.66 102.10
N ASP A 228 -29.79 -29.88 102.44
CA ASP A 228 -29.26 -29.81 103.80
C ASP A 228 -30.31 -29.27 104.80
N GLU A 229 -31.08 -28.24 104.43
CA GLU A 229 -32.20 -27.70 105.23
C GLU A 229 -33.35 -28.70 105.36
N LEU A 230 -33.65 -29.46 104.30
CA LEU A 230 -34.66 -30.52 104.34
C LEU A 230 -34.23 -31.64 105.29
N ASP A 231 -32.96 -32.05 105.22
CA ASP A 231 -32.39 -33.06 106.13
C ASP A 231 -32.37 -32.57 107.57
N ALA A 232 -32.00 -31.31 107.81
CA ALA A 232 -32.05 -30.69 109.14
C ALA A 232 -33.48 -30.61 109.69
N ASN A 233 -34.45 -30.12 108.91
CA ASN A 233 -35.86 -30.07 109.30
C ASN A 233 -36.44 -31.47 109.54
N ASN A 234 -36.03 -32.46 108.74
CA ASN A 234 -36.47 -33.84 108.92
C ASN A 234 -35.87 -34.45 110.20
N ALA A 235 -34.61 -34.14 110.52
CA ALA A 235 -33.98 -34.50 111.79
C ALA A 235 -34.68 -33.82 112.99
N GLU A 236 -35.00 -32.53 112.89
CA GLU A 236 -35.78 -31.80 113.89
C GLU A 236 -37.19 -32.39 114.05
N TYR A 237 -37.88 -32.70 112.95
CA TYR A 237 -39.18 -33.35 112.97
C TYR A 237 -39.12 -34.74 113.60
N GLN A 238 -38.08 -35.53 113.32
CA GLN A 238 -37.84 -36.82 113.96
C GLN A 238 -37.60 -36.65 115.47
N ALA A 239 -36.79 -35.67 115.89
CA ALA A 239 -36.53 -35.37 117.28
C ALA A 239 -37.81 -34.92 118.01
N LEU A 240 -38.58 -34.00 117.42
CA LEU A 240 -39.87 -33.55 117.96
C LEU A 240 -40.88 -34.69 118.00
N LYS A 241 -40.89 -35.58 117.00
CA LYS A 241 -41.72 -36.80 117.00
C LYS A 241 -41.31 -37.77 118.10
N GLN A 242 -40.01 -37.91 118.39
CA GLN A 242 -39.52 -38.71 119.51
C GLN A 242 -39.91 -38.08 120.86
N GLU A 243 -39.78 -36.76 121.00
CA GLU A 243 -40.21 -36.02 122.20
C GLU A 243 -41.72 -36.10 122.41
N LEU A 244 -42.52 -35.94 121.35
CA LEU A 244 -43.96 -36.17 121.38
C LEU A 244 -44.30 -37.64 121.66
N SER A 245 -43.52 -38.60 121.19
CA SER A 245 -43.69 -40.03 121.52
C SER A 245 -43.38 -40.31 122.99
N ILE A 246 -42.41 -39.63 123.58
CA ILE A 246 -42.08 -39.71 125.02
C ILE A 246 -43.21 -39.07 125.84
N ASN A 247 -43.75 -37.93 125.38
CA ASN A 247 -44.88 -37.26 126.02
C ASN A 247 -46.23 -37.98 125.77
N GLN A 248 -46.40 -38.72 124.67
CA GLN A 248 -47.58 -39.54 124.36
C GLN A 248 -47.61 -40.87 125.14
N MET A 249 -46.48 -41.35 125.65
CA MET A 249 -46.46 -42.47 126.61
C MET A 249 -47.04 -42.07 128.00
N GLY A 250 -47.41 -40.80 128.20
CA GLY A 250 -47.99 -40.26 129.44
C GLY A 250 -49.46 -39.84 129.38
N ALA A 251 -50.17 -39.94 128.25
CA ALA A 251 -51.57 -39.48 128.17
C ALA A 251 -52.40 -40.26 127.15
N HIS A 252 -53.13 -41.27 127.63
CA HIS A 252 -54.36 -41.72 126.96
C HIS A 252 -55.47 -40.70 127.24
N THR A 253 -56.22 -40.27 126.21
CA THR A 253 -57.69 -40.36 126.13
C THR A 253 -58.27 -39.66 124.88
N SER A 254 -59.34 -40.26 124.35
CA SER A 254 -60.44 -39.71 123.56
C SER A 254 -60.25 -39.34 122.07
N SER A 255 -61.00 -40.09 121.24
CA SER A 255 -61.59 -39.72 119.94
C SER A 255 -62.39 -38.39 120.01
N PRO A 256 -62.87 -37.72 118.92
CA PRO A 256 -63.54 -38.34 117.76
C PRO A 256 -63.34 -37.66 116.38
N SER A 257 -63.77 -38.36 115.33
CA SER A 257 -64.11 -37.83 113.99
C SER A 257 -65.19 -36.73 114.08
N PRO A 258 -65.35 -35.76 113.13
CA PRO A 258 -66.15 -36.05 111.93
C PRO A 258 -65.94 -35.16 110.67
N ALA A 259 -66.42 -35.69 109.52
CA ALA A 259 -67.30 -35.04 108.51
C ALA A 259 -66.88 -33.86 107.61
N LYS A 260 -67.10 -34.10 106.28
CA LYS A 260 -67.71 -33.24 105.22
C LYS A 260 -66.83 -32.05 104.76
N SER A 261 -66.77 -31.60 103.49
CA SER A 261 -67.79 -31.46 102.45
C SER A 261 -67.13 -31.08 101.09
N SER A 262 -67.66 -31.57 99.96
CA SER A 262 -67.65 -30.88 98.63
C SER A 262 -68.50 -29.58 98.69
N PRO A 263 -68.81 -28.78 97.63
CA PRO A 263 -68.47 -28.80 96.19
C PRO A 263 -68.30 -27.38 95.51
N ALA A 264 -68.12 -27.38 94.18
CA ALA A 264 -68.79 -26.55 93.14
C ALA A 264 -68.73 -24.98 93.08
N LYS A 265 -68.33 -24.51 91.88
CA LYS A 265 -69.00 -23.58 90.93
C LYS A 265 -69.51 -22.16 91.35
N VAL A 266 -69.13 -21.19 90.49
CA VAL A 266 -69.97 -20.19 89.77
C VAL A 266 -70.18 -18.78 90.37
N ALA A 267 -70.18 -17.80 89.44
CA ALA A 267 -70.76 -16.43 89.47
C ALA A 267 -69.99 -15.39 90.31
N SER A 268 -69.96 -14.07 90.06
CA SER A 268 -70.59 -13.12 89.12
C SER A 268 -70.09 -11.72 89.51
N ASP A 269 -70.10 -10.73 88.61
CA ASP A 269 -70.50 -9.31 88.89
C ASP A 269 -70.27 -8.48 87.59
N LYS A 270 -71.18 -7.71 86.98
CA LYS A 270 -72.14 -6.64 87.36
C LYS A 270 -71.51 -5.33 87.89
N LEU A 271 -71.60 -4.28 87.06
CA LEU A 271 -71.71 -2.87 87.45
C LEU A 271 -72.43 -2.13 86.28
N LYS A 272 -73.69 -1.61 86.35
CA LYS A 272 -74.23 -0.40 87.02
C LYS A 272 -73.40 0.87 86.71
N LYS A 273 -73.91 2.08 86.40
CA LYS A 273 -75.24 2.74 86.42
C LYS A 273 -75.02 4.24 86.13
N LYS A 274 -75.95 4.93 85.44
CA LYS A 274 -76.44 6.33 85.69
C LYS A 274 -77.26 6.78 84.46
N LYS A 275 -78.60 6.94 84.51
CA LYS A 275 -79.45 7.98 85.14
C LYS A 275 -79.07 9.41 84.74
N GLU A 276 -79.98 10.09 84.04
CA GLU A 276 -80.68 11.25 84.58
C GLU A 276 -81.90 11.61 83.71
N GLY A 277 -82.91 12.16 84.35
CA GLY A 277 -84.10 12.74 83.74
C GLY A 277 -84.58 13.90 84.62
N GLU A 278 -85.07 14.95 83.97
CA GLU A 278 -85.85 16.07 84.52
C GLU A 278 -86.79 16.50 83.37
N LYS A 279 -88.12 16.37 83.41
CA LYS A 279 -89.21 16.99 84.18
C LYS A 279 -89.46 18.49 83.93
N LYS A 280 -90.76 18.79 83.73
CA LYS A 280 -91.53 20.06 83.81
C LYS A 280 -91.59 20.89 82.52
N GLU A 281 -92.66 21.59 82.18
CA GLU A 281 -94.02 21.79 82.72
C GLU A 281 -94.82 22.44 81.57
N GLY A 282 -96.13 22.18 81.50
CA GLY A 282 -97.02 22.92 80.59
C GLY A 282 -97.46 24.21 81.24
N THR A 283 -97.49 25.28 80.45
CA THR A 283 -98.28 26.49 80.73
C THR A 283 -98.68 27.12 79.39
N GLU A 284 -99.98 27.06 79.11
CA GLU A 284 -100.63 27.74 77.99
C GLU A 284 -100.58 29.27 78.20
N GLY A 285 -100.43 30.03 77.12
CA GLY A 285 -100.63 31.48 77.15
C GLY A 285 -99.95 32.23 76.03
N THR A 286 -100.71 32.44 74.94
CA THR A 286 -100.57 33.54 73.95
C THR A 286 -99.20 33.71 73.29
N LEU A 287 -99.02 33.15 72.09
CA LEU A 287 -97.88 33.48 71.24
C LEU A 287 -98.26 33.61 69.76
N SER A 288 -97.69 34.64 69.15
CA SER A 288 -97.97 35.18 67.81
C SER A 288 -97.56 34.21 66.70
N THR A 289 -98.28 34.20 65.59
CA THR A 289 -98.03 33.39 64.38
C THR A 289 -96.60 33.51 63.85
N GLU A 290 -95.89 34.60 64.18
CA GLU A 290 -94.50 34.85 63.78
C GLU A 290 -93.48 34.03 64.61
N GLU A 291 -93.76 33.72 65.87
CA GLU A 291 -92.86 32.92 66.71
C GLU A 291 -92.97 31.42 66.42
N GLU A 292 -94.16 30.94 66.00
CA GLU A 292 -94.35 29.59 65.47
C GLU A 292 -93.57 29.37 64.17
N GLU A 293 -93.59 30.34 63.24
CA GLU A 293 -92.83 30.26 61.99
C GLU A 293 -91.30 30.21 62.22
N HIS A 294 -90.78 31.00 63.16
CA HIS A 294 -89.35 30.98 63.48
C HIS A 294 -88.93 29.66 64.16
N MET A 295 -89.80 29.08 65.00
CA MET A 295 -89.56 27.80 65.63
C MET A 295 -89.63 26.65 64.61
N ILE A 296 -90.61 26.66 63.70
CA ILE A 296 -90.71 25.73 62.57
C ILE A 296 -89.50 25.84 61.64
N SER A 297 -89.02 27.06 61.35
CA SER A 297 -87.81 27.30 60.56
C SER A 297 -86.57 26.70 61.22
N ASN A 298 -86.42 26.86 62.54
CA ASN A 298 -85.31 26.27 63.29
C ASN A 298 -85.41 24.74 63.39
N ILE A 299 -86.61 24.20 63.56
CA ILE A 299 -86.87 22.75 63.53
C ILE A 299 -86.55 22.19 62.15
N ASN A 300 -86.95 22.86 61.06
CA ASN A 300 -86.63 22.45 59.69
C ASN A 300 -85.12 22.50 59.43
N LYS A 301 -84.42 23.55 59.88
CA LYS A 301 -82.95 23.64 59.79
C LYS A 301 -82.27 22.52 60.59
N ALA A 302 -82.75 22.20 61.78
CA ALA A 302 -82.26 21.08 62.58
C ALA A 302 -82.52 19.74 61.89
N TYR A 303 -83.71 19.57 61.28
CA TYR A 303 -84.06 18.37 60.52
C TYR A 303 -83.15 18.19 59.30
N TRP A 304 -82.86 19.26 58.56
CA TRP A 304 -81.89 19.25 57.44
C TRP A 304 -80.47 18.95 57.90
N ALA A 305 -80.03 19.50 59.03
CA ALA A 305 -78.71 19.21 59.59
C ALA A 305 -78.60 17.73 60.04
N ILE A 306 -79.66 17.18 60.62
CA ILE A 306 -79.75 15.77 60.99
C ILE A 306 -79.80 14.89 59.74
N ALA A 307 -80.59 15.24 58.73
CA ALA A 307 -80.67 14.51 57.47
C ALA A 307 -79.33 14.51 56.72
N LYS A 308 -78.61 15.64 56.71
CA LYS A 308 -77.27 15.75 56.13
C LYS A 308 -76.27 14.87 56.88
N LYS A 309 -76.23 14.95 58.21
CA LYS A 309 -75.38 14.07 59.04
C LYS A 309 -75.72 12.59 58.83
N LYS A 310 -77.01 12.26 58.72
CA LYS A 310 -77.47 10.90 58.44
C LYS A 310 -77.03 10.43 57.05
N MET A 311 -77.09 11.30 56.04
CA MET A 311 -76.60 11.01 54.70
C MET A 311 -75.08 10.84 54.66
N ASP A 312 -74.32 11.65 55.40
CA ASP A 312 -72.85 11.51 55.49
C ASP A 312 -72.45 10.24 56.23
N ILE A 313 -73.16 9.87 57.30
CA ILE A 313 -72.98 8.58 57.99
C ILE A 313 -73.33 7.43 57.05
N GLN A 314 -74.39 7.56 56.25
CA GLN A 314 -74.77 6.53 55.28
C GLN A 314 -73.68 6.36 54.21
N LYS A 315 -73.13 7.46 53.66
CA LYS A 315 -72.01 7.38 52.70
C LYS A 315 -70.77 6.72 53.30
N GLN A 316 -70.46 7.00 54.57
CA GLN A 316 -69.36 6.34 55.26
C GLN A 316 -69.66 4.85 55.48
N ALA A 317 -70.91 4.50 55.82
CA ALA A 317 -71.34 3.12 55.98
C ALA A 317 -71.27 2.35 54.64
N ASP A 318 -71.72 2.95 53.54
CA ASP A 318 -71.66 2.35 52.20
C ASP A 318 -70.19 2.14 51.76
N LYS A 319 -69.29 3.09 52.07
CA LYS A 319 -67.86 2.93 51.78
C LYS A 319 -67.20 1.85 52.64
N ILE A 320 -67.58 1.75 53.92
CA ILE A 320 -67.11 0.68 54.80
C ILE A 320 -67.64 -0.67 54.30
N ALA A 321 -68.89 -0.75 53.85
CA ALA A 321 -69.46 -1.97 53.30
C ALA A 321 -68.72 -2.44 52.03
N GLU A 322 -68.42 -1.51 51.10
CA GLU A 322 -67.62 -1.80 49.90
C GLU A 322 -66.23 -2.34 50.27
N LEU A 323 -65.53 -1.68 51.21
CA LEU A 323 -64.20 -2.14 51.66
C LEU A 323 -64.24 -3.49 52.40
N VAL A 324 -65.34 -3.79 53.11
CA VAL A 324 -65.55 -5.08 53.77
C VAL A 324 -65.80 -6.19 52.75
N ASP A 325 -66.56 -5.90 51.68
CA ASP A 325 -66.79 -6.86 50.59
C ASP A 325 -65.50 -7.12 49.79
N ASP A 326 -64.72 -6.07 49.48
CA ASP A 326 -63.40 -6.20 48.83
C ASP A 326 -62.41 -6.99 49.71
N PHE A 327 -62.42 -6.73 51.03
CA PHE A 327 -61.61 -7.48 51.99
C PHE A 327 -62.02 -8.94 52.06
N LYS A 328 -63.33 -9.23 52.04
CA LYS A 328 -63.84 -10.59 52.04
C LYS A 328 -63.35 -11.33 50.78
N TYR A 329 -63.44 -10.69 49.62
CA TYR A 329 -62.93 -11.23 48.37
C TYR A 329 -61.42 -11.51 48.44
N LEU A 330 -60.63 -10.57 48.95
CA LEU A 330 -59.18 -10.76 49.14
C LEU A 330 -58.87 -11.88 50.14
N SER A 331 -59.63 -11.97 51.23
CA SER A 331 -59.45 -12.99 52.29
C SER A 331 -59.74 -14.41 51.78
N GLU A 332 -60.74 -14.57 50.91
CA GLU A 332 -61.09 -15.84 50.27
C GLU A 332 -60.00 -16.30 49.29
N GLN A 333 -59.34 -15.37 48.60
CA GLN A 333 -58.26 -15.68 47.64
C GLN A 333 -56.90 -15.88 48.30
N THR A 334 -56.59 -15.17 49.39
CA THR A 334 -55.27 -15.21 50.05
C THR A 334 -55.23 -16.11 51.28
N GLY A 335 -56.37 -16.54 51.83
CA GLY A 335 -56.46 -17.43 52.99
C GLY A 335 -56.11 -16.78 54.34
N VAL A 336 -55.88 -15.47 54.37
CA VAL A 336 -55.52 -14.72 55.59
C VAL A 336 -56.77 -14.09 56.20
N THR A 337 -57.11 -14.47 57.43
CA THR A 337 -58.38 -14.14 58.10
C THR A 337 -58.39 -12.83 58.90
N SER A 338 -57.26 -12.13 59.06
CA SER A 338 -57.18 -10.87 59.83
C SER A 338 -56.58 -9.71 59.03
N VAL A 339 -57.25 -8.54 59.12
CA VAL A 339 -56.84 -7.26 58.51
C VAL A 339 -55.44 -6.84 58.95
N GLU A 340 -55.10 -7.09 60.22
CA GLU A 340 -53.82 -6.71 60.83
C GLU A 340 -52.64 -7.51 60.24
N THR A 341 -52.90 -8.70 59.68
CA THR A 341 -51.90 -9.52 59.00
C THR A 341 -51.88 -9.34 57.49
N LEU A 342 -53.00 -8.96 56.88
CA LEU A 342 -53.09 -8.75 55.43
C LEU A 342 -52.41 -7.46 54.99
N ILE A 343 -52.56 -6.36 55.76
CA ILE A 343 -51.94 -5.08 55.41
C ILE A 343 -50.40 -5.16 55.34
N PRO A 344 -49.68 -5.75 56.33
CA PRO A 344 -48.24 -5.93 56.23
C PRO A 344 -47.83 -6.83 55.06
N LEU A 345 -48.62 -7.84 54.73
CA LEU A 345 -48.36 -8.73 53.59
C LEU A 345 -48.52 -7.99 52.26
N LEU A 346 -49.59 -7.21 52.13
CA LEU A 346 -49.83 -6.38 50.94
C LEU A 346 -48.75 -5.33 50.79
N LEU A 347 -48.40 -4.63 51.87
CA LEU A 347 -47.33 -3.63 51.86
C LEU A 347 -45.98 -4.27 51.47
N ASN A 348 -45.65 -5.44 52.00
CA ASN A 348 -44.44 -6.16 51.61
C ASN A 348 -44.48 -6.61 50.13
N SER A 349 -45.66 -7.02 49.63
CA SER A 349 -45.82 -7.36 48.20
C SER A 349 -45.75 -6.12 47.29
N GLU A 350 -46.25 -4.97 47.75
CA GLU A 350 -46.12 -3.69 47.05
C GLU A 350 -44.66 -3.23 47.04
N GLU A 351 -43.95 -3.31 48.16
CA GLU A 351 -42.52 -3.02 48.24
C GLU A 351 -41.69 -3.93 47.32
N GLU A 352 -42.03 -5.22 47.27
CA GLU A 352 -41.39 -6.17 46.33
C GLU A 352 -41.69 -5.81 44.87
N ASN A 353 -42.92 -5.40 44.56
CA ASN A 353 -43.31 -4.94 43.23
C ASN A 353 -42.60 -3.63 42.85
N PHE A 354 -42.46 -2.68 43.77
CA PHE A 354 -41.69 -1.45 43.56
C PHE A 354 -40.23 -1.74 43.30
N ARG A 355 -39.62 -2.63 44.09
CA ARG A 355 -38.24 -3.07 43.86
C ARG A 355 -38.07 -3.74 42.51
N LEU A 356 -39.02 -4.59 42.12
CA LEU A 356 -39.00 -5.27 40.82
C LEU A 356 -39.15 -4.27 39.67
N PHE A 357 -39.98 -3.25 39.83
CA PHE A 357 -40.12 -2.16 38.86
C PHE A 357 -38.82 -1.37 38.71
N ASP A 358 -38.15 -1.05 39.82
CA ASP A 358 -36.85 -0.36 39.79
C ASP A 358 -35.78 -1.19 39.08
N VAL A 359 -35.69 -2.49 39.39
CA VAL A 359 -34.77 -3.43 38.72
C VAL A 359 -35.11 -3.57 37.23
N THR A 360 -36.40 -3.65 36.90
CA THR A 360 -36.84 -3.73 35.49
C THR A 360 -36.47 -2.46 34.73
N ASN A 361 -36.61 -1.29 35.33
CA ASN A 361 -36.18 -0.03 34.74
C ASN A 361 -34.66 0.07 34.60
N GLU A 362 -33.91 -0.45 35.56
CA GLU A 362 -32.44 -0.53 35.47
C GLU A 362 -32.02 -1.45 34.31
N TYR A 363 -32.62 -2.63 34.19
CA TYR A 363 -32.36 -3.53 33.06
C TYR A 363 -32.79 -2.93 31.72
N ASN A 364 -33.90 -2.20 31.66
CA ASN A 364 -34.30 -1.51 30.44
C ASN A 364 -33.29 -0.43 30.03
N LYS A 365 -32.74 0.34 30.99
CA LYS A 365 -31.66 1.31 30.72
C LYS A 365 -30.37 0.63 30.26
N GLU A 366 -30.02 -0.49 30.88
CA GLU A 366 -28.86 -1.29 30.47
C GLU A 366 -29.06 -1.84 29.05
N LEU A 367 -30.27 -2.32 28.73
CA LEU A 367 -30.63 -2.83 27.42
C LEU A 367 -30.55 -1.73 26.34
N GLU A 368 -31.09 -0.53 26.60
CA GLU A 368 -30.95 0.62 25.72
C GLU A 368 -29.47 0.95 25.47
N THR A 369 -28.64 0.96 26.52
CA THR A 369 -27.20 1.24 26.41
C THR A 369 -26.51 0.18 25.55
N MET A 370 -26.79 -1.10 25.79
CA MET A 370 -26.24 -2.21 25.00
C MET A 370 -26.68 -2.19 23.54
N GLU A 371 -27.91 -1.74 23.26
CA GLU A 371 -28.40 -1.57 21.89
C GLU A 371 -27.68 -0.45 21.15
N VAL A 372 -27.39 0.67 21.82
CA VAL A 372 -26.56 1.75 21.26
C VAL A 372 -25.16 1.23 20.95
N GLU A 373 -24.50 0.56 21.89
CA GLU A 373 -23.16 -0.01 21.69
C GLU A 373 -23.13 -1.01 20.53
N LYS A 374 -24.13 -1.89 20.45
CA LYS A 374 -24.30 -2.83 19.33
C LYS A 374 -24.45 -2.08 18.00
N GLY A 375 -25.20 -0.97 17.99
CA GLY A 375 -25.33 -0.09 16.84
C GLY A 375 -23.98 0.50 16.41
N GLU A 376 -23.20 1.03 17.35
CA GLU A 376 -21.88 1.58 17.09
C GLU A 376 -20.89 0.54 16.57
N ILE A 377 -20.89 -0.67 17.16
CA ILE A 377 -20.03 -1.77 16.72
C ILE A 377 -20.39 -2.17 15.29
N ARG A 378 -21.69 -2.30 14.97
CA ARG A 378 -22.16 -2.58 13.60
C ARG A 378 -21.75 -1.48 12.62
N HIS A 379 -21.81 -0.22 13.04
CA HIS A 379 -21.35 0.89 12.22
C HIS A 379 -19.84 0.79 11.93
N LYS A 380 -19.03 0.56 12.96
CA LYS A 380 -17.56 0.36 12.83
C LYS A 380 -17.23 -0.82 11.91
N ILE A 381 -17.95 -1.95 12.04
CA ILE A 381 -17.79 -3.10 11.13
C ILE A 381 -18.05 -2.70 9.68
N ASN A 382 -19.13 -1.96 9.41
CA ASN A 382 -19.46 -1.52 8.05
C ASN A 382 -18.41 -0.56 7.48
N GLU A 383 -17.87 0.35 8.30
CA GLU A 383 -16.74 1.21 7.88
C GLU A 383 -15.49 0.40 7.53
N TYR A 384 -15.10 -0.56 8.38
CA TYR A 384 -13.95 -1.42 8.09
C TYR A 384 -14.15 -2.26 6.82
N MET A 385 -15.34 -2.82 6.61
CA MET A 385 -15.69 -3.56 5.38
C MET A 385 -15.56 -2.68 4.12
N LYS A 386 -15.98 -1.41 4.18
CA LYS A 386 -15.83 -0.48 3.05
C LYS A 386 -14.36 -0.16 2.76
N ILE A 387 -13.54 0.01 3.79
CA ILE A 387 -12.09 0.24 3.64
C ILE A 387 -11.43 -1.00 3.04
N GLU A 388 -11.77 -2.18 3.53
CA GLU A 388 -11.25 -3.45 3.04
C GLU A 388 -11.65 -3.71 1.59
N SER A 389 -12.91 -3.46 1.20
CA SER A 389 -13.36 -3.58 -0.20
C SER A 389 -12.55 -2.67 -1.12
N LYS A 390 -12.37 -1.39 -0.76
CA LYS A 390 -11.55 -0.45 -1.55
C LYS A 390 -10.09 -0.89 -1.65
N GLN A 391 -9.52 -1.40 -0.56
CA GLN A 391 -8.15 -1.90 -0.56
C GLN A 391 -8.02 -3.17 -1.42
N ASN A 392 -9.02 -4.05 -1.38
CA ASN A 392 -9.04 -5.29 -2.14
C ASN A 392 -9.23 -5.03 -3.64
N GLU A 393 -10.06 -4.05 -4.02
CA GLU A 393 -10.16 -3.58 -5.40
C GLU A 393 -8.82 -3.04 -5.93
N GLY A 394 -8.07 -2.30 -5.11
CA GLY A 394 -6.72 -1.86 -5.45
C GLY A 394 -5.75 -3.03 -5.65
N LYS A 395 -5.72 -3.97 -4.70
CA LYS A 395 -4.88 -5.17 -4.77
C LYS A 395 -5.22 -6.05 -5.99
N THR A 396 -6.50 -6.25 -6.30
CA THR A 396 -6.94 -7.06 -7.45
C THR A 396 -6.60 -6.40 -8.79
N LYS A 397 -6.67 -5.07 -8.89
CA LYS A 397 -6.20 -4.35 -10.09
C LYS A 397 -4.69 -4.51 -10.29
N ILE A 398 -3.90 -4.32 -9.23
CA ILE A 398 -2.44 -4.50 -9.29
C ILE A 398 -2.08 -5.95 -9.63
N LYS A 399 -2.78 -6.92 -9.02
CA LYS A 399 -2.57 -8.34 -9.32
C LYS A 399 -2.82 -8.64 -10.80
N ARG A 400 -3.94 -8.17 -11.36
CA ARG A 400 -4.27 -8.35 -12.78
C ARG A 400 -3.24 -7.71 -13.71
N GLU A 401 -2.78 -6.50 -13.38
CA GLU A 401 -1.74 -5.80 -14.14
C GLU A 401 -0.42 -6.60 -14.14
N LEU A 402 0.01 -7.10 -12.97
CA LEU A 402 1.21 -7.92 -12.86
C LEU A 402 1.07 -9.25 -13.61
N GLU A 403 -0.09 -9.90 -13.55
CA GLU A 403 -0.38 -11.12 -14.31
C GLU A 403 -0.26 -10.87 -15.84
N MET A 404 -0.83 -9.76 -16.32
CA MET A 404 -0.71 -9.38 -17.73
C MET A 404 0.73 -9.07 -18.14
N GLN A 405 1.51 -8.38 -17.30
CA GLN A 405 2.93 -8.11 -17.57
C GLN A 405 3.75 -9.40 -17.62
N ILE A 406 3.47 -10.35 -16.74
CA ILE A 406 4.12 -11.67 -16.75
C ILE A 406 3.78 -12.42 -18.04
N GLU A 407 2.52 -12.40 -18.47
CA GLU A 407 2.10 -13.10 -19.68
C GLU A 407 2.74 -12.49 -20.93
N ASN A 408 2.76 -11.16 -21.03
CA ASN A 408 3.45 -10.47 -22.13
C ASN A 408 4.96 -10.78 -22.15
N ALA A 409 5.62 -10.80 -20.99
CA ALA A 409 7.04 -11.14 -20.90
C ALA A 409 7.31 -12.60 -21.32
N LYS A 410 6.43 -13.53 -20.94
CA LYS A 410 6.51 -14.94 -21.36
C LYS A 410 6.32 -15.10 -22.87
N SER A 411 5.31 -14.43 -23.44
CA SER A 411 5.08 -14.44 -24.89
C SER A 411 6.30 -13.91 -25.65
N GLN A 412 6.88 -12.79 -25.18
CA GLN A 412 8.07 -12.23 -25.81
C GLN A 412 9.30 -13.14 -25.67
N ALA A 413 9.48 -13.79 -24.52
CA ALA A 413 10.55 -14.77 -24.32
C ALA A 413 10.39 -15.96 -25.28
N ALA A 414 9.18 -16.50 -25.41
CA ALA A 414 8.89 -17.58 -26.35
C ALA A 414 9.20 -17.19 -27.80
N LYS A 415 8.85 -15.95 -28.21
CA LYS A 415 9.21 -15.42 -29.55
C LYS A 415 10.72 -15.27 -29.75
N CYS A 416 11.46 -14.91 -28.71
CA CYS A 416 12.94 -14.85 -28.78
C CYS A 416 13.54 -16.25 -28.88
N ASP A 417 13.00 -17.23 -28.14
CA ASP A 417 13.45 -18.62 -28.18
C ASP A 417 13.19 -19.25 -29.54
N THR A 418 12.04 -19.01 -30.16
CA THR A 418 11.76 -19.51 -31.53
C THR A 418 12.73 -18.93 -32.54
N LYS A 419 12.97 -17.62 -32.52
CA LYS A 419 13.97 -16.96 -33.39
C LYS A 419 15.37 -17.52 -33.17
N TYR A 420 15.78 -17.66 -31.92
CA TYR A 420 17.09 -18.23 -31.58
C TYR A 420 17.26 -19.66 -32.11
N ASN A 421 16.21 -20.48 -32.02
CA ASN A 421 16.24 -21.84 -32.56
C ASN A 421 16.36 -21.87 -34.09
N ILE A 422 15.66 -20.96 -34.79
CA ILE A 422 15.78 -20.80 -36.25
C ILE A 422 17.22 -20.40 -36.62
N ASP A 423 17.78 -19.38 -35.95
CA ASP A 423 19.14 -18.91 -36.19
C ASP A 423 20.18 -20.02 -35.94
N LEU A 424 19.99 -20.82 -34.88
CA LEU A 424 20.85 -21.94 -34.56
C LEU A 424 20.82 -23.02 -35.65
N GLU A 425 19.65 -23.28 -36.24
CA GLU A 425 19.49 -24.23 -37.33
C GLU A 425 20.16 -23.73 -38.61
N ILE A 426 20.07 -22.43 -38.91
CA ILE A 426 20.80 -21.80 -40.02
C ILE A 426 22.32 -21.95 -39.81
N ILE A 427 22.81 -21.66 -38.60
CA ILE A 427 24.25 -21.79 -38.26
C ILE A 427 24.72 -23.23 -38.45
N ARG A 428 23.93 -24.22 -38.02
CA ARG A 428 24.21 -25.65 -38.24
C ARG A 428 24.24 -26.01 -39.73
N GLY A 429 23.33 -25.45 -40.53
CA GLY A 429 23.28 -25.64 -41.97
C GLY A 429 24.51 -25.10 -42.72
N ILE A 430 25.02 -23.93 -42.32
CA ILE A 430 26.19 -23.30 -42.97
C ILE A 430 27.54 -23.79 -42.42
N ALA A 431 27.58 -24.33 -41.19
CA ALA A 431 28.78 -24.84 -40.54
C ALA A 431 29.66 -25.75 -41.43
N PRO A 432 29.13 -26.76 -42.15
CA PRO A 432 29.97 -27.60 -43.01
C PRO A 432 30.56 -26.80 -44.19
N SER A 433 29.80 -25.90 -44.80
CA SER A 433 30.26 -25.05 -45.90
C SER A 433 31.38 -24.09 -45.44
N VAL A 434 31.22 -23.48 -44.27
CA VAL A 434 32.23 -22.61 -43.67
C VAL A 434 33.49 -23.38 -43.33
N THR A 435 33.36 -24.57 -42.73
CA THR A 435 34.50 -25.45 -42.43
C THR A 435 35.24 -25.87 -43.71
N ASN A 436 34.50 -26.20 -44.78
CA ASN A 436 35.08 -26.55 -46.07
C ASN A 436 35.85 -25.39 -46.71
N ILE A 437 35.28 -24.18 -46.67
CA ILE A 437 35.96 -22.99 -47.21
C ILE A 437 37.19 -22.67 -46.36
N PHE A 438 37.07 -22.71 -45.03
CA PHE A 438 38.18 -22.49 -44.10
C PHE A 438 39.36 -23.43 -44.38
N ASN A 439 39.10 -24.73 -44.57
CA ASN A 439 40.12 -25.73 -44.90
C ASN A 439 40.75 -25.49 -46.28
N LYS A 440 39.99 -25.03 -47.27
CA LYS A 440 40.49 -24.76 -48.64
C LYS A 440 41.33 -23.48 -48.72
N VAL A 441 40.93 -22.46 -47.98
CA VAL A 441 41.57 -21.13 -48.00
C VAL A 441 42.83 -21.13 -47.12
N GLY A 442 42.86 -21.97 -46.09
CA GLY A 442 43.97 -22.10 -45.14
C GLY A 442 44.04 -20.92 -44.18
N CYS A 443 44.81 -21.08 -43.10
CA CYS A 443 45.07 -20.02 -42.13
C CYS A 443 46.58 -19.91 -41.90
N ASP A 444 47.14 -18.71 -41.96
CA ASP A 444 48.57 -18.48 -41.73
C ASP A 444 48.95 -18.54 -40.23
N ASP A 445 47.96 -18.46 -39.33
CA ASP A 445 48.14 -18.56 -37.89
C ASP A 445 47.69 -19.93 -37.39
N GLU A 446 48.65 -20.84 -37.24
CA GLU A 446 48.43 -22.24 -36.86
C GLU A 446 47.81 -22.36 -35.46
N GLY A 447 48.08 -21.40 -34.56
CA GLY A 447 47.51 -21.36 -33.21
C GLY A 447 46.02 -20.98 -33.20
N LEU A 448 45.66 -19.92 -33.95
CA LEU A 448 44.27 -19.50 -34.12
C LEU A 448 43.45 -20.55 -34.89
N SER A 449 44.05 -21.17 -35.91
CA SER A 449 43.46 -22.24 -36.70
C SER A 449 43.14 -23.46 -35.85
N SER A 450 44.09 -23.93 -35.04
CA SER A 450 43.91 -25.07 -34.15
C SER A 450 42.80 -24.80 -33.11
N GLN A 451 42.70 -23.57 -32.60
CA GLN A 451 41.69 -23.21 -31.61
C GLN A 451 40.29 -23.16 -32.22
N LEU A 452 40.14 -22.58 -33.41
CA LEU A 452 38.85 -22.52 -34.10
C LEU A 452 38.37 -23.92 -34.52
N LEU A 453 39.24 -24.74 -35.10
CA LEU A 453 38.92 -26.11 -35.53
C LEU A 453 38.52 -27.03 -34.36
N THR A 454 39.19 -26.90 -33.21
CA THR A 454 38.86 -27.68 -32.00
C THR A 454 37.48 -27.31 -31.45
N ALA A 455 37.12 -26.02 -31.48
CA ALA A 455 35.82 -25.55 -31.01
C ALA A 455 34.67 -25.87 -31.97
N GLY A 456 34.98 -26.16 -33.24
CA GLY A 456 33.99 -26.31 -34.30
C GLY A 456 33.26 -25.00 -34.62
N VAL A 457 32.42 -25.02 -35.66
CA VAL A 457 31.59 -23.87 -36.02
C VAL A 457 30.34 -23.85 -35.13
N THR A 458 30.24 -22.83 -34.29
CA THR A 458 29.15 -22.57 -33.33
C THR A 458 28.74 -21.10 -33.45
N ASP A 459 27.61 -20.72 -32.86
CA ASP A 459 27.13 -19.32 -32.83
C ASP A 459 28.19 -18.32 -32.34
N ARG A 460 29.04 -18.72 -31.39
CA ARG A 460 30.12 -17.86 -30.88
C ARG A 460 31.37 -17.85 -31.74
N SER A 461 31.64 -18.93 -32.48
CA SER A 461 32.86 -19.09 -33.28
C SER A 461 32.69 -18.74 -34.75
N ILE A 462 31.46 -18.75 -35.29
CA ILE A 462 31.15 -18.48 -36.70
C ILE A 462 31.72 -17.14 -37.19
N MET A 463 31.61 -16.07 -36.39
CA MET A 463 32.20 -14.77 -36.74
C MET A 463 33.73 -14.83 -36.82
N GLY A 464 34.37 -15.63 -35.98
CA GLY A 464 35.83 -15.85 -36.02
C GLY A 464 36.24 -16.56 -37.31
N TYR A 465 35.51 -17.61 -37.71
CA TYR A 465 35.73 -18.29 -38.99
C TYR A 465 35.58 -17.34 -40.18
N MET A 466 34.50 -16.54 -40.21
CA MET A 466 34.26 -15.59 -41.31
C MET A 466 35.34 -14.52 -41.41
N ALA A 467 35.83 -13.98 -40.28
CA ALA A 467 36.89 -12.99 -40.28
C ALA A 467 38.22 -13.53 -40.84
N VAL A 468 38.57 -14.79 -40.51
CA VAL A 468 39.79 -15.43 -41.02
C VAL A 468 39.65 -15.74 -42.51
N ILE A 469 38.51 -16.29 -42.93
CA ILE A 469 38.22 -16.57 -44.34
C ILE A 469 38.29 -15.28 -45.17
N GLU A 470 37.65 -14.20 -44.71
CA GLU A 470 37.65 -12.90 -45.39
C GLU A 470 39.06 -12.35 -45.56
N ARG A 471 39.85 -12.34 -44.47
CA ARG A 471 41.25 -11.86 -44.52
C ARG A 471 42.06 -12.63 -45.56
N ARG A 472 41.97 -13.96 -45.53
CA ARG A 472 42.79 -14.82 -46.38
C ARG A 472 42.37 -14.77 -47.85
N ILE A 473 41.07 -14.74 -48.13
CA ILE A 473 40.58 -14.51 -49.49
C ILE A 473 41.08 -13.14 -50.00
N GLY A 474 41.05 -12.10 -49.17
CA GLY A 474 41.57 -10.77 -49.51
C GLY A 474 43.05 -10.79 -49.89
N GLU A 475 43.88 -11.50 -49.11
CA GLU A 475 45.31 -11.70 -49.40
C GLU A 475 45.52 -12.44 -50.75
N ILE A 476 44.80 -13.54 -50.97
CA ILE A 476 44.89 -14.33 -52.21
C ILE A 476 44.50 -13.48 -53.43
N VAL A 477 43.41 -12.72 -53.33
CA VAL A 477 42.95 -11.81 -54.39
C VAL A 477 43.97 -10.71 -54.65
N GLN A 478 44.58 -10.15 -53.60
CA GLN A 478 45.62 -9.15 -53.72
C GLN A 478 46.86 -9.70 -54.44
N VAL A 479 47.33 -10.89 -54.05
CA VAL A 479 48.44 -11.58 -54.72
C VAL A 479 48.10 -11.82 -56.19
N HIS A 480 46.93 -12.39 -56.49
CA HIS A 480 46.50 -12.66 -57.86
C HIS A 480 46.46 -11.38 -58.71
N ASN A 481 45.92 -10.28 -58.17
CA ASN A 481 45.89 -8.99 -58.85
C ASN A 481 47.28 -8.40 -59.09
N THR A 482 48.22 -8.57 -58.15
CA THR A 482 49.61 -8.14 -58.34
C THR A 482 50.36 -8.99 -59.36
N THR A 483 50.14 -10.31 -59.37
CA THR A 483 50.73 -11.25 -60.34
C THR A 483 50.13 -11.10 -61.75
N GLN A 484 48.88 -10.65 -61.89
CA GLN A 484 48.33 -10.26 -63.20
C GLN A 484 48.85 -8.90 -63.68
N LYS A 485 48.96 -7.90 -62.80
CA LYS A 485 49.41 -6.54 -63.17
C LYS A 485 50.91 -6.43 -63.38
N HIS A 486 51.70 -7.27 -62.73
CA HIS A 486 53.12 -7.45 -63.00
C HIS A 486 53.24 -8.83 -63.63
N GLY A 487 53.31 -8.91 -64.96
CA GLY A 487 53.49 -10.14 -65.71
C GLY A 487 54.82 -10.81 -65.38
N ILE A 488 54.92 -11.41 -64.20
CA ILE A 488 56.06 -12.16 -63.68
C ILE A 488 55.69 -13.64 -63.79
N ILE A 489 55.31 -14.04 -65.01
CA ILE A 489 55.42 -15.41 -65.52
C ILE A 489 55.78 -15.27 -67.02
N SER A 490 56.93 -14.65 -67.30
CA SER A 490 57.54 -14.72 -68.63
C SER A 490 59.02 -15.10 -68.61
N HIS A 491 59.56 -15.54 -67.47
CA HIS A 491 60.93 -16.05 -67.40
C HIS A 491 61.13 -17.00 -66.22
N PHE A 492 60.55 -18.20 -66.31
CA PHE A 492 61.12 -19.38 -65.66
C PHE A 492 60.90 -20.57 -66.57
N GLU A 493 62.00 -21.05 -67.14
CA GLU A 493 62.10 -22.09 -68.16
C GLU A 493 61.79 -23.45 -67.51
N GLY A 494 60.72 -24.12 -67.95
CA GLY A 494 60.51 -25.55 -67.64
C GLY A 494 59.28 -25.96 -66.81
N LEU A 495 58.10 -25.38 -67.02
CA LEU A 495 56.85 -26.11 -66.75
C LEU A 495 55.91 -26.07 -67.96
N VAL A 496 55.57 -27.28 -68.40
CA VAL A 496 54.60 -27.62 -69.44
C VAL A 496 53.26 -26.92 -69.14
N GLU A 497 52.73 -26.19 -70.12
CA GLU A 497 51.37 -25.66 -70.07
C GLU A 497 50.38 -26.83 -70.05
N ASP A 498 49.66 -26.98 -68.92
CA ASP A 498 48.56 -27.93 -68.78
C ASP A 498 47.37 -27.47 -69.65
N PRO A 499 46.93 -28.27 -70.65
CA PRO A 499 45.90 -27.89 -71.62
C PRO A 499 44.48 -27.78 -71.04
N THR A 500 44.29 -27.98 -69.73
CA THR A 500 42.97 -27.90 -69.08
C THR A 500 42.65 -26.59 -68.38
N ARG A 501 43.51 -25.57 -68.45
CA ARG A 501 43.25 -24.25 -67.82
C ARG A 501 42.62 -23.26 -68.80
N PRO A 502 41.34 -22.86 -68.64
CA PRO A 502 40.70 -21.97 -69.60
C PRO A 502 41.22 -20.53 -69.43
N ALA A 503 41.76 -19.98 -70.51
CA ALA A 503 41.90 -18.53 -70.68
C ALA A 503 40.52 -17.94 -70.95
N THR A 504 40.12 -16.90 -70.22
CA THR A 504 38.96 -16.08 -70.61
C THR A 504 39.32 -14.60 -70.51
N PRO A 505 38.88 -13.78 -71.48
CA PRO A 505 37.53 -13.80 -72.04
C PRO A 505 37.43 -14.36 -73.47
N THR A 506 36.49 -15.28 -73.67
CA THR A 506 36.09 -15.79 -74.99
C THR A 506 35.07 -14.85 -75.64
N PHE A 507 35.32 -14.49 -76.89
CA PHE A 507 34.35 -13.88 -77.80
C PHE A 507 33.69 -15.01 -78.61
N ASP A 508 32.41 -14.87 -78.98
CA ASP A 508 31.77 -15.80 -79.91
C ASP A 508 32.31 -15.63 -81.34
N ALA A 509 31.96 -16.54 -82.26
CA ALA A 509 32.37 -16.49 -83.67
C ALA A 509 31.86 -15.25 -84.45
N LYS A 510 31.08 -14.37 -83.80
CA LYS A 510 30.60 -13.08 -84.34
C LYS A 510 31.22 -11.88 -83.62
N GLY A 511 32.25 -12.10 -82.80
CA GLY A 511 33.05 -11.03 -82.17
C GLY A 511 32.37 -10.34 -80.98
N LYS A 512 31.35 -10.95 -80.35
CA LYS A 512 30.72 -10.38 -79.14
C LYS A 512 31.29 -11.02 -77.87
N ARG A 513 31.62 -10.20 -76.86
CA ARG A 513 32.09 -10.70 -75.54
C ARG A 513 31.00 -11.54 -74.89
N ILE A 514 31.35 -12.76 -74.48
CA ILE A 514 30.52 -13.56 -73.59
C ILE A 514 30.74 -13.03 -72.16
N ALA A 515 29.67 -12.73 -71.44
CA ALA A 515 29.75 -12.15 -70.10
C ALA A 515 30.44 -13.12 -69.13
N ALA A 516 31.41 -12.61 -68.36
CA ALA A 516 32.04 -13.38 -67.28
C ALA A 516 30.98 -13.75 -66.23
N LEU A 517 31.06 -14.97 -65.68
CA LEU A 517 30.15 -15.46 -64.64
C LEU A 517 29.88 -14.37 -63.60
N GLN A 518 28.60 -14.01 -63.48
CA GLN A 518 28.11 -13.09 -62.47
C GLN A 518 28.53 -13.61 -61.09
N GLN A 519 29.20 -12.79 -60.28
CA GLN A 519 29.41 -13.13 -58.87
C GLN A 519 28.04 -13.39 -58.22
N PRO A 520 27.90 -14.39 -57.34
CA PRO A 520 26.64 -14.65 -56.68
C PRO A 520 26.25 -13.40 -55.89
N THR A 521 25.10 -12.82 -56.21
CA THR A 521 24.49 -11.78 -55.38
C THR A 521 24.12 -12.44 -54.06
N LEU A 522 24.59 -11.87 -52.94
CA LEU A 522 24.13 -12.27 -51.59
C LEU A 522 22.59 -12.21 -51.55
N PRO A 523 21.92 -13.19 -50.93
CA PRO A 523 20.47 -13.15 -50.78
C PRO A 523 20.05 -11.84 -50.12
N SER A 524 19.16 -11.12 -50.79
CA SER A 524 18.39 -10.04 -50.16
C SER A 524 17.49 -10.67 -49.11
N HIS A 525 17.26 -9.97 -47.99
CA HIS A 525 16.41 -10.37 -46.85
C HIS A 525 14.93 -10.66 -47.24
N THR A 526 14.60 -10.67 -48.52
CA THR A 526 13.23 -10.83 -49.04
C THR A 526 12.90 -12.25 -49.50
N ASP A 527 13.85 -13.18 -49.53
CA ASP A 527 13.65 -14.50 -50.16
C ASP A 527 13.42 -15.65 -49.15
N PHE A 528 13.03 -15.35 -47.90
CA PHE A 528 12.76 -16.38 -46.88
C PHE A 528 11.32 -16.46 -46.36
N ASP A 529 10.41 -15.60 -46.81
CA ASP A 529 9.02 -15.61 -46.34
C ASP A 529 8.05 -16.11 -47.43
N GLU A 530 8.07 -17.41 -47.67
CA GLU A 530 6.96 -18.12 -48.33
C GLU A 530 6.72 -19.46 -47.61
N MET A 531 6.18 -19.37 -46.40
CA MET A 531 5.42 -20.45 -45.77
C MET A 531 4.11 -19.85 -45.27
N ASP A 532 3.07 -20.32 -45.92
CA ASP A 532 1.65 -20.07 -45.76
C ASP A 532 1.21 -20.19 -44.28
N ASP A 533 0.67 -19.12 -43.70
CA ASP A 533 -0.20 -19.19 -42.53
C ASP A 533 -1.51 -18.47 -42.90
N ALA A 534 -2.50 -19.30 -43.21
CA ALA A 534 -3.89 -18.91 -43.19
C ALA A 534 -4.32 -18.60 -41.74
N ASP A 535 -5.18 -17.59 -41.63
CA ASP A 535 -5.97 -17.21 -40.47
C ASP A 535 -5.30 -16.32 -39.40
N GLU A 536 -5.41 -14.98 -39.57
CA GLU A 536 -6.05 -14.14 -38.55
C GLU A 536 -6.32 -12.71 -39.04
N GLU A 537 -7.59 -12.29 -38.94
CA GLU A 537 -8.01 -10.90 -39.02
C GLU A 537 -7.50 -10.09 -37.81
N GLY A 538 -6.90 -8.92 -38.08
CA GLY A 538 -7.19 -7.71 -37.33
C GLY A 538 -6.17 -7.26 -36.27
N GLY A 539 -5.28 -6.32 -36.67
CA GLY A 539 -4.54 -5.47 -35.75
C GLY A 539 -3.23 -5.00 -36.36
N GLY A 540 -3.21 -3.78 -36.90
CA GLY A 540 -2.13 -3.31 -37.78
C GLY A 540 -0.79 -3.13 -37.09
N ASP A 541 0.20 -3.89 -37.58
CA ASP A 541 1.62 -3.57 -37.46
C ASP A 541 2.04 -2.76 -38.70
N GLU A 542 2.34 -1.48 -38.50
CA GLU A 542 3.04 -0.66 -39.49
C GLU A 542 4.45 -1.25 -39.69
N GLN A 543 4.59 -2.11 -40.69
CA GLN A 543 5.88 -2.52 -41.23
C GLN A 543 6.64 -1.27 -41.69
N ILE A 544 7.79 -1.02 -41.07
CA ILE A 544 8.70 0.05 -41.50
C ILE A 544 9.39 -0.43 -42.79
N GLU A 545 8.76 -0.17 -43.93
CA GLU A 545 9.39 -0.33 -45.24
C GLU A 545 10.55 0.68 -45.41
N PRO A 546 11.66 0.29 -46.05
CA PRO A 546 12.71 1.23 -46.42
C PRO A 546 12.15 2.30 -47.36
N MET A 547 12.11 3.54 -46.87
CA MET A 547 11.55 4.69 -47.56
C MET A 547 12.25 4.95 -48.90
N GLN A 548 11.49 5.02 -50.00
CA GLN A 548 12.05 5.37 -51.31
C GLN A 548 12.68 6.77 -51.30
N ILE A 549 13.86 6.90 -51.93
CA ILE A 549 14.69 8.12 -51.95
C ILE A 549 13.91 9.34 -52.49
N SER A 550 12.98 9.12 -53.41
CA SER A 550 12.04 10.13 -53.93
C SER A 550 11.12 10.70 -52.84
N LYS A 551 10.64 9.87 -51.92
CA LYS A 551 9.78 10.26 -50.79
C LYS A 551 10.57 10.98 -49.69
N LEU A 552 11.86 10.63 -49.51
CA LEU A 552 12.79 11.34 -48.64
C LEU A 552 13.09 12.76 -49.15
N HIS A 553 13.30 12.92 -50.46
CA HIS A 553 13.48 14.23 -51.08
C HIS A 553 12.24 15.14 -50.91
N ASP A 554 11.04 14.57 -51.04
CA ASP A 554 9.78 15.28 -50.83
C ASP A 554 9.52 15.66 -49.37
N MET A 555 9.92 14.81 -48.42
CA MET A 555 9.88 15.11 -46.98
C MET A 555 10.87 16.20 -46.59
N VAL A 556 12.11 16.15 -47.09
CA VAL A 556 13.13 17.19 -46.84
C VAL A 556 12.70 18.53 -47.49
N ALA A 557 12.05 18.50 -48.65
CA ALA A 557 11.47 19.69 -49.27
C ALA A 557 10.27 20.28 -48.49
N ARG A 558 9.51 19.44 -47.78
CA ARG A 558 8.44 19.89 -46.86
C ARG A 558 8.99 20.43 -45.54
N ASP A 559 9.99 19.79 -44.94
CA ASP A 559 10.59 20.22 -43.67
C ASP A 559 11.40 21.51 -43.79
N THR A 560 12.06 21.72 -44.93
CA THR A 560 12.71 23.01 -45.25
C THR A 560 11.71 24.14 -45.48
N ARG A 561 10.47 23.82 -45.88
CA ARG A 561 9.36 24.77 -46.02
C ARG A 561 8.69 25.07 -44.67
N ALA A 562 8.57 24.07 -43.79
CA ALA A 562 8.07 24.22 -42.42
C ALA A 562 9.07 24.99 -41.52
N SER A 563 10.38 24.77 -41.69
CA SER A 563 11.42 25.47 -40.91
C SER A 563 11.58 26.95 -41.26
N ARG A 564 11.02 27.42 -42.40
CA ARG A 564 11.00 28.84 -42.79
C ARG A 564 9.85 29.63 -42.16
N LEU A 565 8.86 28.95 -41.55
CA LEU A 565 7.67 29.57 -40.98
C LEU A 565 7.54 29.25 -39.48
N GLY A 566 8.41 29.88 -38.67
CA GLY A 566 8.06 30.40 -37.34
C GLY A 566 7.84 29.38 -36.21
N GLY A 567 8.78 29.36 -35.26
CA GLY A 567 8.59 28.76 -33.96
C GLY A 567 7.72 29.58 -33.00
N GLY A 568 7.14 28.90 -32.01
CA GLY A 568 6.64 29.50 -30.77
C GLY A 568 5.33 28.89 -30.26
N GLY A 569 5.36 28.23 -29.09
CA GLY A 569 4.15 28.04 -28.26
C GLY A 569 3.98 26.64 -27.64
N ARG A 570 4.12 26.58 -26.31
CA ARG A 570 3.82 25.41 -25.44
C ARG A 570 2.30 25.26 -25.23
N SER A 571 1.75 24.04 -25.29
CA SER A 571 0.64 23.51 -24.45
C SER A 571 0.27 22.08 -24.92
N LYS A 572 0.42 21.05 -24.09
CA LYS A 572 -0.61 20.35 -23.29
C LYS A 572 -1.77 19.73 -24.10
N LEU A 573 -1.98 18.42 -23.86
CA LEU A 573 -3.19 17.60 -24.09
C LEU A 573 -3.45 17.32 -25.58
N SER A 574 -3.99 16.19 -26.03
CA SER A 574 -4.62 15.02 -25.42
C SER A 574 -4.72 13.96 -26.51
N ILE A 575 -4.51 12.70 -26.16
CA ILE A 575 -4.69 11.56 -27.04
C ILE A 575 -6.19 11.43 -27.38
N GLY A 576 -6.52 11.46 -28.66
CA GLY A 576 -7.89 11.40 -29.15
C GLY A 576 -8.37 9.96 -29.25
N PHE A 577 -9.33 9.61 -28.40
CA PHE A 577 -10.10 8.37 -28.44
C PHE A 577 -11.18 8.50 -29.54
N LYS A 578 -11.06 7.75 -30.64
CA LYS A 578 -12.13 7.57 -31.64
C LYS A 578 -12.98 6.36 -31.23
N GLY A 579 -14.02 6.61 -30.44
CA GLY A 579 -15.11 5.66 -30.17
C GLY A 579 -16.31 5.96 -31.05
N LYS A 580 -16.83 4.92 -31.71
CA LYS A 580 -17.98 4.93 -32.62
C LYS A 580 -19.23 5.48 -31.93
N ALA A 581 -19.94 6.37 -32.61
CA ALA A 581 -21.28 6.82 -32.25
C ALA A 581 -22.31 5.75 -32.65
N SER A 582 -23.07 5.26 -31.69
CA SER A 582 -24.39 4.67 -31.91
C SER A 582 -25.41 5.46 -31.09
N ASN A 583 -26.43 5.93 -31.80
CA ASN A 583 -27.54 6.76 -31.36
C ASN A 583 -28.24 6.27 -30.08
N ALA A 584 -28.54 7.19 -29.16
CA ALA A 584 -29.84 7.29 -28.49
C ALA A 584 -29.95 8.62 -27.72
N SER A 585 -30.80 9.51 -28.25
CA SER A 585 -31.18 10.77 -27.61
C SER A 585 -32.24 10.54 -26.53
N LEU A 586 -32.01 11.24 -25.42
CA LEU A 586 -32.89 11.64 -24.33
C LEU A 586 -34.39 11.80 -24.68
N ARG A 587 -35.25 11.30 -23.78
CA ARG A 587 -36.40 12.10 -23.30
C ARG A 587 -36.84 11.66 -21.91
N GLY A 588 -36.69 12.57 -20.94
CA GLY A 588 -37.16 12.39 -19.58
C GLY A 588 -38.67 12.53 -19.45
N LYS A 589 -39.22 11.89 -18.41
CA LYS A 589 -40.43 12.30 -17.69
C LYS A 589 -40.30 11.81 -16.25
N GLY A 590 -40.13 12.74 -15.31
CA GLY A 590 -40.35 12.49 -13.90
C GLY A 590 -41.84 12.31 -13.62
N SER A 591 -42.17 11.39 -12.73
CA SER A 591 -43.51 11.28 -12.15
C SER A 591 -43.40 11.13 -10.64
N ARG A 592 -43.93 12.14 -9.95
CA ARG A 592 -44.29 12.12 -8.54
C ARG A 592 -45.43 11.12 -8.32
N ARG A 593 -45.40 10.36 -7.22
CA ARG A 593 -46.51 10.19 -6.24
C ARG A 593 -46.30 8.95 -5.38
N SER A 594 -46.37 9.14 -4.06
CA SER A 594 -46.88 8.20 -3.07
C SER A 594 -46.72 8.86 -1.69
N LEU A 595 -47.64 8.79 -0.74
CA LEU A 595 -49.09 8.63 -0.68
C LEU A 595 -49.40 9.00 0.79
N LYS A 596 -50.49 9.74 1.05
CA LYS A 596 -50.94 10.06 2.41
C LYS A 596 -52.06 9.09 2.82
N HIS A 597 -52.05 8.78 4.11
CA HIS A 597 -53.15 8.34 4.97
C HIS A 597 -53.89 7.02 4.66
N LEU A 598 -53.72 6.08 5.59
CA LEU A 598 -54.80 5.51 6.40
C LEU A 598 -54.34 5.51 7.86
#